data_AF-A0A9D6WEG2-F1
#
_entry.id   AF-A0A9D6WEG2-F1
#
_cell.length_a   1.000
_cell.length_b   1.000
_cell.length_c   1.000
_cell.angle_alpha   90.00
_cell.angle_beta   90.00
_cell.angle_gamma   90.00
#
_symmetry.space_group_name_H-M   'P 1'
#
loop_
_entity.id
_entity.type
_entity.pdbx_description
1 polymer ?
#
loop_
_entity_poly.entity_id
_entity_poly.type
_entity_poly.pdbx_seq_one_letter_code
_entity_poly.pdbx_strand_id
1 'polypeptide(L)'
;MVARVHVRPDFGTTHEPCFVYGSNLSGRHDDASASLAVRFHGAAEGKWNAYNGNAYAIPYRDSHLQTLPLQVIRNYVATFMQQADKHPDRRYRVARFACESTAYTDAEIAPLFKRAPKNVELSGVWRRTLDPQAPVRLLIHDPALKLCRPEIQANFDRYLALNAPLWNASQVEIVAVGISRAAPLLRAEAARLKLGFHNVTPDPDYYGDDADIACEIDAIWYASHFLCIAELDQTVEPHQIRMLSYAMRGGLPVDELECGTRASRR
;
A
#
# COMPACT_ATOMS: atom_id res chain seq x y z
N MET A 1 -5.85 -18.24 -24.73
CA MET A 1 -4.65 -18.74 -24.04
C MET A 1 -5.05 -18.93 -22.58
N VAL A 2 -5.25 -20.18 -22.15
CA VAL A 2 -5.81 -20.48 -20.84
C VAL A 2 -4.74 -20.18 -19.79
N ALA A 3 -5.00 -19.22 -18.90
CA ALA A 3 -4.13 -18.94 -17.76
C ALA A 3 -3.89 -20.24 -17.00
N ARG A 4 -2.62 -20.66 -16.88
CA ARG A 4 -2.23 -21.74 -15.97
C ARG A 4 -2.57 -21.27 -14.57
N VAL A 5 -3.66 -21.79 -14.02
CA VAL A 5 -3.95 -21.67 -12.58
C VAL A 5 -2.82 -22.40 -11.89
N HIS A 6 -1.85 -21.65 -11.36
CA HIS A 6 -0.87 -22.19 -10.45
C HIS A 6 -1.65 -22.67 -9.23
N VAL A 7 -1.79 -23.98 -9.07
CA VAL A 7 -2.40 -24.58 -7.87
C VAL A 7 -1.42 -24.28 -6.73
N ARG A 8 -1.70 -23.21 -5.98
CA ARG A 8 -0.89 -22.78 -4.84
C ARG A 8 -1.12 -23.73 -3.65
N PRO A 9 -0.15 -23.87 -2.72
CA PRO A 9 -0.19 -24.88 -1.68
C PRO A 9 -1.43 -24.70 -0.80
N ASP A 10 -1.85 -25.78 -0.12
CA ASP A 10 -2.83 -25.70 0.95
C ASP A 10 -2.47 -24.55 1.89
N PHE A 11 -3.42 -23.63 2.10
CA PHE A 11 -3.29 -22.49 3.02
C PHE A 11 -3.34 -22.97 4.48
N GLY A 12 -2.41 -23.86 4.86
CA GLY A 12 -2.02 -24.09 6.24
C GLY A 12 -1.43 -22.81 6.85
N THR A 13 -0.70 -22.93 7.96
CA THR A 13 -0.07 -21.77 8.63
C THR A 13 0.97 -21.11 7.72
N THR A 14 0.55 -20.11 6.93
CA THR A 14 1.43 -19.25 6.14
C THR A 14 2.02 -18.18 7.06
N HIS A 15 3.27 -17.80 6.84
CA HIS A 15 3.85 -16.62 7.51
C HIS A 15 3.24 -15.32 6.96
N GLU A 16 2.75 -15.33 5.72
CA GLU A 16 2.06 -14.19 5.11
C GLU A 16 0.69 -13.93 5.76
N PRO A 17 0.40 -12.70 6.23
CA PRO A 17 -0.90 -12.33 6.77
C PRO A 17 -2.05 -12.55 5.79
N CYS A 18 -3.24 -12.80 6.33
CA CYS A 18 -4.46 -12.87 5.54
C CYS A 18 -4.79 -11.50 4.94
N PHE A 19 -4.92 -11.44 3.61
CA PHE A 19 -5.22 -10.19 2.90
C PHE A 19 -6.70 -9.87 2.93
N VAL A 20 -7.07 -8.77 3.57
CA VAL A 20 -8.47 -8.35 3.73
C VAL A 20 -8.76 -7.28 2.71
N TYR A 21 -9.74 -7.52 1.83
CA TYR A 21 -9.97 -6.69 0.64
C TYR A 21 -11.44 -6.35 0.45
N GLY A 22 -11.69 -5.28 -0.32
CA GLY A 22 -13.04 -4.88 -0.70
C GLY A 22 -13.56 -5.69 -1.87
N SER A 23 -14.79 -6.19 -1.78
CA SER A 23 -15.47 -6.97 -2.81
C SER A 23 -16.81 -6.35 -3.20
N ASN A 24 -17.42 -6.89 -4.26
CA ASN A 24 -18.83 -6.66 -4.59
C ASN A 24 -19.65 -7.94 -4.40
N LEU A 25 -20.96 -7.80 -4.18
CA LEU A 25 -21.87 -8.94 -3.97
C LEU A 25 -22.00 -9.87 -5.18
N SER A 26 -21.55 -9.46 -6.38
CA SER A 26 -21.47 -10.35 -7.54
C SER A 26 -20.23 -11.24 -7.56
N GLY A 27 -19.27 -11.02 -6.66
CA GLY A 27 -18.01 -11.77 -6.60
C GLY A 27 -17.08 -11.51 -7.79
N ARG A 28 -17.28 -10.40 -8.52
CA ARG A 28 -16.37 -9.94 -9.58
C ARG A 28 -15.16 -9.27 -8.94
N HIS A 29 -13.95 -9.63 -9.31
CA HIS A 29 -12.74 -9.09 -8.69
C HIS A 29 -12.01 -8.05 -9.56
N ASP A 30 -12.79 -7.21 -10.26
CA ASP A 30 -12.27 -6.18 -11.19
C ASP A 30 -11.71 -4.92 -10.47
N ASP A 31 -12.03 -4.74 -9.19
CA ASP A 31 -11.52 -3.65 -8.36
C ASP A 31 -10.07 -3.92 -7.91
N ALA A 32 -9.28 -2.87 -7.67
CA ALA A 32 -7.82 -3.02 -7.51
C ALA A 32 -7.48 -3.98 -6.36
N SER A 33 -8.04 -3.79 -5.16
CA SER A 33 -7.78 -4.70 -4.03
C SER A 33 -8.28 -6.13 -4.27
N ALA A 34 -9.38 -6.33 -5.00
CA ALA A 34 -9.90 -7.66 -5.30
C ALA A 34 -9.02 -8.41 -6.31
N SER A 35 -8.55 -7.72 -7.35
CA SER A 35 -7.59 -8.29 -8.31
C SER A 35 -6.28 -8.74 -7.64
N LEU A 36 -5.82 -7.99 -6.63
CA LEU A 36 -4.66 -8.38 -5.81
C LEU A 36 -4.93 -9.64 -4.99
N ALA A 37 -6.13 -9.75 -4.40
CA ALA A 37 -6.52 -10.94 -3.64
C ALA A 37 -6.51 -12.22 -4.50
N VAL A 38 -7.00 -12.14 -5.75
CA VAL A 38 -6.94 -13.26 -6.70
C VAL A 38 -5.50 -13.59 -7.06
N ARG A 39 -4.74 -12.57 -7.48
CA ARG A 39 -3.38 -12.75 -8.01
C ARG A 39 -2.41 -13.26 -6.95
N PHE A 40 -2.48 -12.76 -5.72
CA PHE A 40 -1.45 -12.97 -4.72
C PHE A 40 -1.88 -13.80 -3.50
N HIS A 41 -3.18 -13.88 -3.21
CA HIS A 41 -3.68 -14.52 -1.99
C HIS A 41 -4.65 -15.68 -2.26
N GLY A 42 -4.82 -16.07 -3.53
CA GLY A 42 -5.60 -17.24 -3.93
C GLY A 42 -7.10 -17.10 -3.71
N ALA A 43 -7.63 -15.87 -3.71
CA ALA A 43 -9.06 -15.66 -3.76
C ALA A 43 -9.64 -16.25 -5.06
N ALA A 44 -10.65 -17.09 -4.96
CA ALA A 44 -11.40 -17.59 -6.11
C ALA A 44 -12.50 -16.60 -6.55
N GLU A 45 -12.70 -16.48 -7.87
CA GLU A 45 -13.79 -15.73 -8.49
C GLU A 45 -15.17 -16.17 -7.99
N GLY A 46 -16.14 -15.25 -7.98
CA GLY A 46 -17.52 -15.51 -7.55
C GLY A 46 -17.72 -15.58 -6.03
N LYS A 47 -16.66 -15.63 -5.23
CA LYS A 47 -16.73 -15.50 -3.77
C LYS A 47 -16.59 -14.04 -3.35
N TRP A 48 -17.57 -13.57 -2.59
CA TRP A 48 -17.74 -12.15 -2.29
C TRP A 48 -17.65 -11.80 -0.80
N ASN A 49 -17.74 -12.77 0.12
CA ASN A 49 -17.61 -12.52 1.56
C ASN A 49 -16.79 -13.59 2.27
N ALA A 50 -16.27 -13.22 3.44
CA ALA A 50 -15.56 -14.11 4.34
C ALA A 50 -14.26 -14.67 3.73
N TYR A 51 -13.75 -15.76 4.31
CA TYR A 51 -12.47 -16.36 3.91
C TYR A 51 -12.52 -16.97 2.51
N ASN A 52 -11.47 -16.70 1.75
CA ASN A 52 -11.27 -17.20 0.40
C ASN A 52 -9.76 -17.27 0.08
N GLY A 53 -9.17 -18.46 0.15
CA GLY A 53 -7.71 -18.61 0.12
C GLY A 53 -7.05 -18.03 1.37
N ASN A 54 -5.88 -17.41 1.24
CA ASN A 54 -5.29 -16.56 2.28
C ASN A 54 -5.81 -15.11 2.22
N ALA A 55 -7.11 -14.95 1.92
CA ALA A 55 -7.76 -13.64 1.85
C ALA A 55 -9.12 -13.65 2.58
N TYR A 56 -9.61 -12.46 2.91
CA TYR A 56 -10.93 -12.23 3.49
C TYR A 56 -11.66 -11.10 2.75
N ALA A 57 -12.83 -11.39 2.21
CA ALA A 57 -13.60 -10.41 1.43
C ALA A 57 -14.60 -9.63 2.30
N ILE A 58 -14.61 -8.30 2.13
CA ILE A 58 -15.57 -7.37 2.75
C ILE A 58 -16.38 -6.67 1.64
N PRO A 59 -17.68 -6.95 1.52
CA PRO A 59 -18.52 -6.30 0.51
C PRO A 59 -18.67 -4.80 0.75
N TYR A 60 -18.46 -4.02 -0.30
CA TYR A 60 -18.73 -2.58 -0.30
C TYR A 60 -19.55 -2.11 -1.51
N ARG A 61 -19.82 -2.99 -2.47
CA ARG A 61 -20.71 -2.77 -3.62
C ARG A 61 -21.71 -3.90 -3.76
N ASP A 62 -22.89 -3.59 -4.31
CA ASP A 62 -23.91 -4.58 -4.62
C ASP A 62 -23.59 -5.36 -5.93
N SER A 63 -24.51 -6.22 -6.35
CA SER A 63 -24.37 -7.02 -7.59
C SER A 63 -24.37 -6.17 -8.87
N HIS A 64 -24.88 -4.94 -8.80
CA HIS A 64 -24.92 -3.95 -9.88
C HIS A 64 -23.77 -2.93 -9.79
N LEU A 65 -22.76 -3.21 -8.95
CA LEU A 65 -21.59 -2.37 -8.68
C LEU A 65 -21.92 -1.00 -8.06
N GLN A 66 -23.12 -0.83 -7.49
CA GLN A 66 -23.47 0.37 -6.74
C GLN A 66 -22.86 0.28 -5.34
N THR A 67 -22.30 1.38 -4.85
CA THR A 67 -21.74 1.47 -3.50
C THR A 67 -22.82 1.20 -2.46
N LEU A 68 -22.54 0.26 -1.54
CA LEU A 68 -23.42 -0.02 -0.41
C LEU A 68 -23.42 1.15 0.59
N PRO A 69 -24.54 1.42 1.27
CA PRO A 69 -24.55 2.41 2.34
C PRO A 69 -23.50 2.11 3.40
N LEU A 70 -22.84 3.15 3.93
CA LEU A 70 -21.77 3.02 4.92
C LEU A 70 -22.15 2.16 6.14
N GLN A 71 -23.42 2.20 6.56
CA GLN A 71 -23.91 1.37 7.66
C GLN A 71 -23.94 -0.13 7.32
N VAL A 72 -24.19 -0.50 6.06
CA VAL A 72 -24.13 -1.89 5.59
C VAL A 72 -22.68 -2.35 5.57
N ILE A 73 -21.75 -1.53 5.06
CA ILE A 73 -20.30 -1.82 5.07
C ILE A 73 -19.82 -2.02 6.52
N ARG A 74 -20.25 -1.18 7.46
CA ARG A 74 -19.93 -1.29 8.89
C ARG A 74 -20.30 -2.66 9.46
N ASN A 75 -21.42 -3.25 9.06
CA ASN A 75 -21.83 -4.57 9.52
C ASN A 75 -20.89 -5.68 9.02
N TYR A 76 -20.43 -5.58 7.76
CA TYR A 76 -19.44 -6.52 7.23
C TYR A 76 -18.07 -6.36 7.91
N VAL A 77 -17.63 -5.12 8.15
CA VAL A 77 -16.40 -4.84 8.92
C VAL A 77 -16.52 -5.41 10.34
N ALA A 78 -17.64 -5.21 11.03
CA ALA A 78 -17.86 -5.77 12.36
C ALA A 78 -17.80 -7.30 12.38
N THR A 79 -18.33 -7.95 11.34
CA THR A 79 -18.24 -9.41 11.18
C THR A 79 -16.78 -9.85 10.99
N PHE A 80 -16.01 -9.12 10.19
CA PHE A 80 -14.57 -9.36 10.03
C PHE A 80 -13.82 -9.21 11.37
N MET A 81 -14.08 -8.15 12.14
CA MET A 81 -13.43 -7.94 13.44
C MET A 81 -13.70 -9.11 14.40
N GLN A 82 -14.93 -9.60 14.45
CA GLN A 82 -15.27 -10.79 15.25
C GLN A 82 -14.51 -12.04 14.80
N GLN A 83 -14.22 -12.17 13.51
CA GLN A 83 -13.40 -13.27 13.00
C GLN A 83 -11.94 -13.12 13.40
N ALA A 84 -11.38 -11.90 13.33
CA ALA A 84 -10.01 -11.62 13.75
C ALA A 84 -9.82 -11.86 15.26
N ASP A 85 -10.79 -11.44 16.10
CA ASP A 85 -10.76 -11.66 17.56
C ASP A 85 -10.78 -13.15 17.92
N LYS A 86 -11.53 -13.97 17.15
CA LYS A 86 -11.60 -15.43 17.37
C LYS A 86 -10.33 -16.17 16.96
N HIS A 87 -9.44 -15.53 16.19
CA HIS A 87 -8.21 -16.14 15.68
C HIS A 87 -7.00 -15.24 15.98
N PRO A 88 -6.66 -15.02 17.27
CA PRO A 88 -5.60 -14.09 17.66
C PRO A 88 -4.21 -14.46 17.09
N ASP A 89 -3.99 -15.74 16.80
CA ASP A 89 -2.74 -16.24 16.20
C ASP A 89 -2.62 -15.95 14.70
N ARG A 90 -3.74 -15.59 14.03
CA ARG A 90 -3.75 -15.25 12.61
C ARG A 90 -3.58 -13.75 12.45
N ARG A 91 -2.65 -13.33 11.59
CA ARG A 91 -2.46 -11.92 11.23
C ARG A 91 -3.29 -11.55 10.00
N TYR A 92 -3.73 -10.30 9.95
CA TYR A 92 -4.51 -9.74 8.85
C TYR A 92 -3.91 -8.42 8.38
N ARG A 93 -3.88 -8.21 7.07
CA ARG A 93 -3.52 -6.92 6.46
C ARG A 93 -4.71 -6.41 5.68
N VAL A 94 -5.23 -5.26 6.10
CA VAL A 94 -6.40 -4.64 5.46
C VAL A 94 -5.95 -3.72 4.34
N ALA A 95 -6.35 -4.04 3.12
CA ALA A 95 -6.19 -3.18 1.96
C ALA A 95 -7.03 -1.92 2.12
N ARG A 96 -6.57 -0.82 1.50
CA ARG A 96 -7.43 0.34 1.30
C ARG A 96 -8.47 -0.03 0.23
N PHE A 97 -9.76 0.04 0.57
CA PHE A 97 -10.86 -0.25 -0.36
C PHE A 97 -12.03 0.71 -0.14
N ALA A 98 -13.00 0.71 -1.05
CA ALA A 98 -14.16 1.62 -1.07
C ALA A 98 -13.83 3.13 -1.17
N CYS A 99 -12.55 3.49 -1.16
CA CYS A 99 -12.07 4.86 -1.35
C CYS A 99 -11.59 5.13 -2.79
N GLU A 100 -11.55 4.11 -3.63
CA GLU A 100 -11.30 4.23 -5.06
C GLU A 100 -12.51 4.89 -5.75
N SER A 101 -12.29 5.71 -6.79
CA SER A 101 -13.36 6.35 -7.59
C SER A 101 -14.39 7.18 -6.78
N THR A 102 -13.97 7.77 -5.65
CA THR A 102 -14.77 8.67 -4.78
C THR A 102 -16.04 8.06 -4.17
N ALA A 103 -16.13 6.74 -4.05
CA ALA A 103 -17.29 6.10 -3.40
C ALA A 103 -17.44 6.51 -1.93
N TYR A 104 -16.33 6.57 -1.19
CA TYR A 104 -16.19 7.15 0.14
C TYR A 104 -14.79 7.75 0.31
N THR A 105 -14.61 8.61 1.30
CA THR A 105 -13.29 9.11 1.72
C THR A 105 -12.63 8.15 2.71
N ASP A 106 -11.30 8.23 2.85
CA ASP A 106 -10.59 7.50 3.91
C ASP A 106 -11.12 7.84 5.30
N ALA A 107 -11.52 9.09 5.51
CA ALA A 107 -12.10 9.57 6.76
C ALA A 107 -13.49 8.97 7.06
N GLU A 108 -14.16 8.37 6.09
CA GLU A 108 -15.43 7.65 6.28
C GLU A 108 -15.22 6.15 6.50
N ILE A 109 -14.29 5.52 5.77
CA ILE A 109 -14.05 4.07 5.84
C ILE A 109 -13.08 3.68 6.95
N ALA A 110 -11.94 4.35 7.09
CA ALA A 110 -10.92 3.98 8.07
C ALA A 110 -11.47 3.93 9.53
N PRO A 111 -12.35 4.85 9.97
CA PRO A 111 -12.96 4.78 11.31
C PRO A 111 -13.78 3.52 11.59
N LEU A 112 -14.24 2.79 10.57
CA LEU A 112 -14.87 1.48 10.77
C LEU A 112 -13.90 0.46 11.40
N PHE A 113 -12.59 0.68 11.23
CA PHE A 113 -11.52 -0.15 11.77
C PHE A 113 -10.85 0.41 13.04
N LYS A 114 -11.36 1.50 13.64
CA LYS A 114 -10.71 2.16 14.80
C LYS A 114 -10.50 1.25 16.02
N ARG A 115 -11.32 0.19 16.16
CA ARG A 115 -11.24 -0.81 17.23
C ARG A 115 -10.73 -2.16 16.73
N ALA A 116 -9.91 -2.14 15.69
CA ALA A 116 -9.28 -3.34 15.16
C ALA A 116 -8.51 -4.09 16.26
N PRO A 117 -8.63 -5.44 16.33
CA PRO A 117 -7.80 -6.26 17.20
C PRO A 117 -6.31 -6.13 16.83
N LYS A 118 -5.41 -6.49 17.76
CA LYS A 118 -3.95 -6.30 17.57
C LYS A 118 -3.36 -7.09 16.41
N ASN A 119 -4.00 -8.17 15.98
CA ASN A 119 -3.60 -8.99 14.85
C ASN A 119 -4.11 -8.44 13.51
N VAL A 120 -4.76 -7.27 13.49
CA VAL A 120 -5.23 -6.59 12.28
C VAL A 120 -4.39 -5.34 12.04
N GLU A 121 -3.66 -5.34 10.92
CA GLU A 121 -2.86 -4.21 10.47
C GLU A 121 -3.58 -3.44 9.35
N LEU A 122 -3.48 -2.11 9.40
CA LEU A 122 -4.06 -1.21 8.41
C LEU A 122 -2.95 -0.59 7.54
N SER A 123 -3.30 -0.19 6.32
CA SER A 123 -2.40 0.53 5.42
C SER A 123 -1.84 1.81 6.07
N GLY A 124 -0.66 2.27 5.61
CA GLY A 124 -0.04 3.48 6.15
C GLY A 124 -0.94 4.71 6.06
N VAL A 125 -1.71 4.83 4.97
CA VAL A 125 -2.72 5.88 4.78
C VAL A 125 -3.83 5.81 5.84
N TRP A 126 -4.44 4.64 6.04
CA TRP A 126 -5.52 4.50 7.04
C TRP A 126 -5.03 4.64 8.47
N ARG A 127 -3.82 4.18 8.77
CA ARG A 127 -3.19 4.42 10.08
C ARG A 127 -3.07 5.90 10.38
N ARG A 128 -2.56 6.69 9.43
CA ARG A 128 -2.44 8.15 9.60
C ARG A 128 -3.79 8.88 9.57
N THR A 129 -4.78 8.34 8.86
CA THR A 129 -6.15 8.85 8.89
C THR A 129 -6.77 8.72 10.28
N LEU A 130 -6.50 7.61 10.97
CA LEU A 130 -7.00 7.34 12.32
C LEU A 130 -6.19 8.02 13.43
N ASP A 131 -4.89 8.17 13.20
CA ASP A 131 -3.95 8.82 14.12
C ASP A 131 -2.98 9.70 13.31
N PRO A 132 -3.28 11.02 13.19
CA PRO A 132 -2.42 11.95 12.44
C PRO A 132 -0.99 12.04 12.97
N GLN A 133 -0.75 11.69 14.23
CA GLN A 133 0.58 11.65 14.84
C GLN A 133 1.38 10.40 14.45
N ALA A 134 0.73 9.36 13.90
CA ALA A 134 1.42 8.16 13.48
C ALA A 134 2.56 8.48 12.49
N PRO A 135 3.68 7.74 12.52
CA PRO A 135 4.84 8.05 11.69
C PRO A 135 4.49 8.22 10.21
N VAL A 136 5.10 9.23 9.57
CA VAL A 136 5.09 9.32 8.11
C VAL A 136 6.04 8.27 7.59
N ARG A 137 5.51 7.40 6.73
CA ARG A 137 6.25 6.40 5.98
C ARG A 137 6.37 6.90 4.55
N LEU A 138 7.53 7.42 4.22
CA LEU A 138 7.84 8.07 2.95
C LEU A 138 8.50 7.05 2.02
N LEU A 139 7.73 6.53 1.08
CA LEU A 139 8.23 5.64 0.03
C LEU A 139 9.00 6.45 -1.00
N ILE A 140 10.29 6.18 -1.13
CA ILE A 140 11.17 6.89 -2.07
C ILE A 140 11.38 6.03 -3.32
N HIS A 141 11.00 6.57 -4.46
CA HIS A 141 11.31 6.02 -5.77
C HIS A 141 12.42 6.84 -6.42
N ASP A 142 13.63 6.27 -6.45
CA ASP A 142 14.83 6.89 -7.03
C ASP A 142 15.53 5.88 -7.97
N PRO A 143 14.99 5.65 -9.18
CA PRO A 143 15.51 4.64 -10.10
C PRO A 143 16.92 4.98 -10.61
N ALA A 144 17.25 6.28 -10.68
CA ALA A 144 18.54 6.77 -11.17
C ALA A 144 19.58 6.99 -10.04
N LEU A 145 19.25 6.60 -8.80
CA LEU A 145 20.09 6.74 -7.61
C LEU A 145 20.59 8.18 -7.39
N LYS A 146 19.76 9.18 -7.73
CA LYS A 146 20.11 10.61 -7.67
C LYS A 146 20.28 11.12 -6.25
N LEU A 147 19.62 10.51 -5.25
CA LEU A 147 19.69 10.97 -3.86
C LEU A 147 21.09 10.87 -3.25
N CYS A 148 22.02 10.12 -3.85
CA CYS A 148 23.42 10.12 -3.38
C CYS A 148 24.19 11.41 -3.70
N ARG A 149 23.63 12.32 -4.52
CA ARG A 149 24.31 13.55 -4.93
C ARG A 149 24.07 14.66 -3.89
N PRO A 150 25.10 15.40 -3.44
CA PRO A 150 24.97 16.40 -2.39
C PRO A 150 23.89 17.46 -2.65
N GLU A 151 23.73 17.89 -3.90
CA GLU A 151 22.70 18.86 -4.29
C GLU A 151 21.28 18.31 -4.11
N ILE A 152 21.07 17.01 -4.38
CA ILE A 152 19.78 16.36 -4.22
C ILE A 152 19.50 16.07 -2.74
N GLN A 153 20.52 15.70 -1.96
CA GLN A 153 20.41 15.59 -0.50
C GLN A 153 20.01 16.92 0.13
N ALA A 154 20.60 18.05 -0.31
CA ALA A 154 20.22 19.36 0.18
C ALA A 154 18.76 19.73 -0.18
N ASN A 155 18.29 19.34 -1.36
CA ASN A 155 16.89 19.51 -1.76
C ASN A 155 15.96 18.62 -0.89
N PHE A 156 16.36 17.38 -0.62
CA PHE A 156 15.62 16.46 0.24
C PHE A 156 15.54 16.97 1.69
N ASP A 157 16.61 17.53 2.22
CA ASP A 157 16.64 18.17 3.55
C ASP A 157 15.64 19.32 3.64
N ARG A 158 15.64 20.19 2.62
CA ARG A 158 14.68 21.29 2.53
C ARG A 158 13.24 20.77 2.40
N TYR A 159 13.02 19.76 1.56
CA TYR A 159 11.73 19.13 1.37
C TYR A 159 11.18 18.60 2.70
N LEU A 160 11.98 17.88 3.48
CA LEU A 160 11.57 17.38 4.80
C LEU A 160 11.33 18.52 5.79
N ALA A 161 12.19 19.53 5.83
CA ALA A 161 12.05 20.67 6.74
C ALA A 161 10.75 21.45 6.49
N LEU A 162 10.29 21.53 5.24
CA LEU A 162 9.04 22.19 4.86
C LEU A 162 7.81 21.31 5.10
N ASN A 163 7.89 20.02 4.77
CA ASN A 163 6.70 19.17 4.75
C ASN A 163 6.44 18.42 6.06
N ALA A 164 7.47 18.01 6.81
CA ALA A 164 7.27 17.25 8.05
C ALA A 164 6.38 17.98 9.09
N PRO A 165 6.49 19.30 9.30
CA PRO A 165 5.56 20.04 10.16
C PRO A 165 4.12 20.03 9.64
N LEU A 166 3.91 20.12 8.33
CA LEU A 166 2.58 20.13 7.70
C LEU A 166 1.90 18.77 7.81
N TRP A 167 2.68 17.69 7.79
CA TRP A 167 2.18 16.35 8.04
C TRP A 167 1.82 16.11 9.52
N ASN A 168 2.17 17.01 10.45
CA ASN A 168 1.93 16.80 11.88
C ASN A 168 2.48 15.45 12.38
N ALA A 169 3.63 15.04 11.83
CA ALA A 169 4.21 13.72 12.04
C ALA A 169 5.08 13.69 13.29
N SER A 170 4.93 12.69 14.15
CA SER A 170 5.84 12.49 15.29
C SER A 170 7.23 12.01 14.87
N GLN A 171 7.31 11.33 13.72
CA GLN A 171 8.52 10.75 13.15
C GLN A 171 8.34 10.57 11.64
N VAL A 172 9.45 10.63 10.89
CA VAL A 172 9.52 10.22 9.49
C VAL A 172 10.37 8.95 9.37
N GLU A 173 9.91 7.99 8.57
CA GLU A 173 10.57 6.76 8.19
C GLU A 173 10.71 6.71 6.67
N ILE A 174 11.93 6.48 6.18
CA ILE A 174 12.18 6.23 4.76
C ILE A 174 11.84 4.76 4.45
N VAL A 175 10.99 4.55 3.45
CA VAL A 175 10.62 3.23 2.95
C VAL A 175 11.31 3.00 1.61
N ALA A 176 12.06 1.90 1.54
CA ALA A 176 12.72 1.41 0.35
C ALA A 176 12.06 0.11 -0.16
N VAL A 177 12.25 -0.19 -1.44
CA VAL A 177 11.69 -1.37 -2.10
C VAL A 177 12.78 -2.28 -2.64
N GLY A 178 12.66 -3.54 -2.28
CA GLY A 178 13.39 -4.67 -2.83
C GLY A 178 14.86 -4.73 -2.43
N ILE A 179 15.61 -5.49 -3.22
CA ILE A 179 17.06 -5.67 -3.11
C ILE A 179 17.83 -4.71 -4.01
N SER A 180 17.20 -3.59 -4.39
CA SER A 180 17.77 -2.61 -5.31
C SER A 180 19.03 -1.95 -4.73
N ARG A 181 19.89 -1.42 -5.61
CA ARG A 181 21.04 -0.59 -5.20
C ARG A 181 20.63 0.70 -4.46
N ALA A 182 19.35 1.08 -4.52
CA ALA A 182 18.81 2.23 -3.80
C ALA A 182 18.71 1.97 -2.30
N ALA A 183 18.32 0.77 -1.86
CA ALA A 183 18.04 0.51 -0.44
C ALA A 183 19.23 0.83 0.50
N PRO A 184 20.49 0.46 0.19
CA PRO A 184 21.65 0.87 1.01
C PRO A 184 21.87 2.38 1.04
N LEU A 185 21.63 3.08 -0.07
CA LEU A 185 21.78 4.54 -0.15
C LEU A 185 20.69 5.25 0.67
N LEU A 186 19.43 4.81 0.54
CA LEU A 186 18.31 5.30 1.33
C LEU A 186 18.50 5.04 2.83
N ARG A 187 19.10 3.90 3.20
CA ARG A 187 19.46 3.60 4.59
C ARG A 187 20.52 4.56 5.12
N ALA A 188 21.57 4.82 4.34
CA ALA A 188 22.61 5.77 4.72
C ALA A 188 22.04 7.18 4.91
N GLU A 189 21.10 7.57 4.04
CA GLU A 189 20.43 8.87 4.12
C GLU A 189 19.51 8.97 5.35
N ALA A 190 18.72 7.93 5.64
CA ALA A 190 17.92 7.85 6.86
C ALA A 190 18.81 7.99 8.11
N ALA A 191 19.97 7.33 8.13
CA ALA A 191 20.92 7.43 9.24
C ALA A 191 21.51 8.85 9.37
N ARG A 192 21.88 9.50 8.25
CA ARG A 192 22.39 10.89 8.23
C ARG A 192 21.39 11.85 8.87
N LEU A 193 20.11 11.67 8.58
CA LEU A 193 19.01 12.51 9.05
C LEU A 193 18.36 12.03 10.36
N LYS A 194 18.85 10.92 10.94
CA LYS A 194 18.28 10.29 12.15
C LYS A 194 16.80 9.93 12.00
N LEU A 195 16.41 9.48 10.81
CA LEU A 195 15.07 9.02 10.47
C LEU A 195 14.94 7.50 10.67
N GLY A 196 13.69 7.02 10.73
CA GLY A 196 13.42 5.59 10.61
C GLY A 196 13.79 5.06 9.22
N PHE A 197 14.07 3.77 9.11
CA PHE A 197 14.32 3.12 7.83
C PHE A 197 13.65 1.74 7.80
N HIS A 198 12.87 1.49 6.75
CA HIS A 198 12.30 0.18 6.46
C HIS A 198 12.55 -0.18 5.00
N ASN A 199 13.05 -1.40 4.77
CA ASN A 199 13.17 -1.95 3.43
C ASN A 199 12.20 -3.11 3.29
N VAL A 200 11.23 -2.98 2.41
CA VAL A 200 10.34 -4.09 2.05
C VAL A 200 11.10 -4.98 1.07
N THR A 201 11.20 -6.27 1.38
CA THR A 201 11.95 -7.24 0.58
C THR A 201 11.01 -8.24 -0.08
N PRO A 202 11.31 -8.72 -1.30
CA PRO A 202 10.49 -9.71 -1.97
C PRO A 202 10.52 -11.04 -1.22
N ASP A 203 9.43 -11.77 -1.33
CA ASP A 203 9.27 -13.11 -0.76
C ASP A 203 8.95 -14.11 -1.89
N PRO A 204 9.99 -14.66 -2.55
CA PRO A 204 9.81 -15.62 -3.63
C PRO A 204 9.24 -16.96 -3.16
N ASP A 205 9.38 -17.31 -1.87
CA ASP A 205 8.85 -18.56 -1.34
C ASP A 205 7.31 -18.54 -1.31
N TYR A 206 6.73 -17.38 -1.02
CA TYR A 206 5.28 -17.19 -1.03
C TYR A 206 4.74 -16.73 -2.40
N TYR A 207 5.38 -15.75 -3.05
CA TYR A 207 4.86 -15.11 -4.25
C TYR A 207 5.40 -15.68 -5.57
N GLY A 208 6.44 -16.52 -5.55
CA GLY A 208 7.04 -17.10 -6.76
C GLY A 208 7.56 -16.04 -7.73
N ASP A 209 7.28 -16.21 -9.03
CA ASP A 209 7.67 -15.29 -10.11
C ASP A 209 7.14 -13.85 -9.94
N ASP A 210 6.14 -13.69 -9.09
CA ASP A 210 5.42 -12.44 -8.84
C ASP A 210 5.99 -11.64 -7.65
N ALA A 211 7.06 -12.13 -6.99
CA ALA A 211 7.57 -11.60 -5.73
C ALA A 211 8.04 -10.14 -5.78
N ASP A 212 8.64 -9.70 -6.88
CA ASP A 212 9.08 -8.31 -7.02
C ASP A 212 7.88 -7.35 -7.11
N ILE A 213 6.81 -7.76 -7.81
CA ILE A 213 5.58 -6.98 -7.93
C ILE A 213 4.82 -6.95 -6.59
N ALA A 214 4.76 -8.08 -5.88
CA ALA A 214 4.18 -8.13 -4.54
C ALA A 214 4.94 -7.22 -3.56
N CYS A 215 6.28 -7.23 -3.61
CA CYS A 215 7.14 -6.34 -2.81
C CYS A 215 6.82 -4.84 -3.03
N GLU A 216 6.65 -4.43 -4.29
CA GLU A 216 6.25 -3.06 -4.65
C GLU A 216 4.89 -2.69 -4.02
N ILE A 217 3.93 -3.59 -4.11
CA ILE A 217 2.56 -3.37 -3.62
C ILE A 217 2.53 -3.35 -2.09
N ASP A 218 3.30 -4.22 -1.44
CA ASP A 218 3.46 -4.23 0.02
C ASP A 218 4.13 -2.94 0.52
N ALA A 219 5.13 -2.43 -0.20
CA ALA A 219 5.73 -1.14 0.11
C ALA A 219 4.74 0.01 0.00
N ILE A 220 3.90 0.01 -1.03
CA ILE A 220 2.83 1.01 -1.20
C ILE A 220 1.79 0.89 -0.09
N TRP A 221 1.36 -0.33 0.24
CA TRP A 221 0.42 -0.57 1.35
C TRP A 221 0.99 -0.10 2.70
N TYR A 222 2.28 -0.36 2.94
CA TYR A 222 2.96 0.03 4.17
C TYR A 222 3.11 1.55 4.28
N ALA A 223 3.40 2.21 3.15
CA ALA A 223 3.68 3.62 3.07
C ALA A 223 2.43 4.51 3.24
N SER A 224 2.70 5.79 3.47
CA SER A 224 1.68 6.83 3.65
C SER A 224 1.87 8.00 2.69
N HIS A 225 3.07 8.16 2.13
CA HIS A 225 3.48 9.21 1.22
C HIS A 225 4.41 8.60 0.18
N PHE A 226 4.41 9.13 -1.03
CA PHE A 226 5.26 8.70 -2.12
C PHE A 226 6.08 9.89 -2.62
N LEU A 227 7.41 9.75 -2.66
CA LEU A 227 8.32 10.76 -3.20
C LEU A 227 9.06 10.18 -4.41
N CYS A 228 8.88 10.82 -5.56
CA CYS A 228 9.61 10.51 -6.78
C CYS A 228 10.85 11.40 -6.89
N ILE A 229 12.03 10.80 -7.08
CA ILE A 229 13.30 11.48 -7.36
C ILE A 229 13.69 11.19 -8.81
N ALA A 230 12.83 11.61 -9.74
CA ALA A 230 13.02 11.48 -11.18
C ALA A 230 12.25 12.59 -11.90
N GLU A 231 12.73 13.04 -13.05
CA GLU A 231 11.97 13.96 -13.89
C GLU A 231 10.84 13.16 -14.56
N LEU A 232 9.59 13.52 -14.30
CA LEU A 232 8.42 12.84 -14.87
C LEU A 232 8.23 13.09 -16.39
N ASP A 233 9.10 13.87 -17.03
CA ASP A 233 8.94 14.37 -18.40
C ASP A 233 9.73 13.60 -19.49
N GLN A 234 10.56 12.63 -19.12
CA GLN A 234 11.36 11.82 -20.06
C GLN A 234 10.99 10.34 -19.96
N THR A 235 10.52 9.76 -21.07
CA THR A 235 10.24 8.31 -21.29
C THR A 235 9.97 7.54 -20.01
N VAL A 236 8.79 7.73 -19.41
CA VAL A 236 8.42 7.05 -18.16
C VAL A 236 8.51 5.54 -18.39
N GLU A 237 9.45 4.88 -17.70
CA GLU A 237 9.59 3.44 -17.82
C GLU A 237 8.29 2.76 -17.37
N PRO A 238 7.88 1.63 -17.99
CA PRO A 238 6.66 0.92 -17.60
C PRO A 238 6.59 0.59 -16.09
N HIS A 239 7.76 0.41 -15.46
CA HIS A 239 7.93 0.24 -14.02
C HIS A 239 7.45 1.46 -13.22
N GLN A 240 7.90 2.66 -13.58
CA GLN A 240 7.57 3.90 -12.91
C GLN A 240 6.09 4.25 -13.06
N ILE A 241 5.49 4.04 -14.25
CA ILE A 241 4.04 4.21 -14.46
C ILE A 241 3.25 3.32 -13.50
N ARG A 242 3.68 2.07 -13.33
CA ARG A 242 3.02 1.10 -12.47
C ARG A 242 3.10 1.53 -11.00
N MET A 243 4.28 1.88 -10.51
CA MET A 243 4.48 2.33 -9.12
C MET A 243 3.64 3.56 -8.80
N LEU A 244 3.65 4.57 -9.67
CA LEU A 244 2.83 5.78 -9.53
C LEU A 244 1.33 5.45 -9.53
N SER A 245 0.87 4.62 -10.47
CA SER A 245 -0.53 4.19 -10.56
C SER A 245 -1.00 3.48 -9.29
N TYR A 246 -0.19 2.57 -8.75
CA TYR A 246 -0.51 1.87 -7.50
C TYR A 246 -0.44 2.80 -6.29
N ALA A 247 0.52 3.72 -6.22
CA ALA A 247 0.60 4.70 -5.13
C ALA A 247 -0.65 5.59 -5.09
N MET A 248 -1.08 6.11 -6.24
CA MET A 248 -2.30 6.92 -6.35
C MET A 248 -3.56 6.12 -5.96
N ARG A 249 -3.69 4.87 -6.42
CA ARG A 249 -4.81 3.98 -6.03
C ARG A 249 -4.78 3.63 -4.53
N GLY A 250 -3.57 3.45 -3.99
CA GLY A 250 -3.30 3.29 -2.56
C GLY A 250 -3.61 4.53 -1.72
N GLY A 251 -3.96 5.66 -2.35
CA GLY A 251 -4.31 6.91 -1.68
C GLY A 251 -3.10 7.68 -1.15
N LEU A 252 -1.89 7.36 -1.61
CA LEU A 252 -0.68 8.08 -1.20
C LEU A 252 -0.66 9.45 -1.91
N PRO A 253 -0.41 10.56 -1.19
CA PRO A 253 0.04 11.78 -1.83
C PRO A 253 1.37 11.50 -2.55
N VAL A 254 1.47 12.00 -3.78
CA VAL A 254 2.63 11.81 -4.66
C VAL A 254 3.29 13.17 -4.85
N ASP A 255 4.53 13.27 -4.38
CA ASP A 255 5.37 14.45 -4.53
C ASP A 255 6.59 14.13 -5.43
N GLU A 256 7.15 15.16 -6.04
CA GLU A 256 8.37 15.08 -6.87
C GLU A 256 9.46 15.96 -6.24
N LEU A 257 10.67 15.42 -6.15
CA LEU A 257 11.84 16.18 -5.72
C LEU A 257 12.56 16.75 -6.96
N GLU A 258 12.66 18.08 -7.03
CA GLU A 258 13.35 18.75 -8.14
C GLU A 258 14.82 18.30 -8.24
N CYS A 259 15.18 17.77 -9.40
CA CYS A 259 16.51 17.21 -9.68
C CYS A 259 17.46 18.18 -10.44
N GLY A 260 17.02 19.40 -10.77
CA GLY A 260 17.81 20.40 -11.48
C GLY A 260 17.06 21.73 -11.71
N THR A 261 17.79 22.81 -11.98
CA THR A 261 17.21 24.12 -12.33
C THR A 261 16.42 23.98 -13.62
N ARG A 262 15.08 24.14 -13.57
CA ARG A 262 14.32 24.50 -14.77
C ARG A 262 14.97 25.76 -15.34
N ALA A 263 15.79 25.62 -16.37
CA ALA A 263 16.14 26.75 -17.21
C ALA A 263 14.80 27.33 -17.66
N SER A 264 14.49 28.55 -17.23
CA SER A 264 13.29 29.24 -17.65
C SER A 264 13.24 29.18 -19.17
N ARG A 265 12.34 28.37 -19.72
CA ARG A 265 11.98 28.50 -21.13
C ARG A 265 11.23 29.83 -21.21
N ARG A 266 11.99 30.89 -21.53
CA ARG A 266 11.47 32.14 -22.06
C ARG A 266 10.86 31.88 -23.42
#